data_AF-A0A427DYB9-F1
#
_entry.id   AF-A0A427DYB9-F1
#
_cell.length_a   1.000
_cell.length_b   1.000
_cell.length_c   1.000
_cell.angle_alpha   90.00
_cell.angle_beta   90.00
_cell.angle_gamma   90.00
#
_symmetry.space_group_name_H-M   'P 1'
#
loop_
_entity.id
_entity.type
_entity.pdbx_description
1 polymer ?
#
loop_
_entity_poly.entity_id
_entity_poly.type
_entity_poly.pdbx_seq_one_letter_code
_entity_poly.pdbx_strand_id
1 'polypeptide(L)'
;MPQALPPSPVRPHDQVVFTPHGTGDVIRGTVFQSLDTSGGNWRVRIVLAGEPFPHGLSRNVYSHEGCFEITGALDVNGLPA
;
A
#
# COMPACT_ATOMS: atom_id res chain seq x y z
N MET A 1 11.34 -27.66 -2.67
CA MET A 1 10.17 -27.13 -3.39
C MET A 1 10.29 -25.61 -3.37
N PRO A 2 10.08 -24.88 -4.48
CA PRO A 2 10.04 -23.42 -4.40
C PRO A 2 8.83 -23.05 -3.52
N GLN A 3 9.09 -22.46 -2.36
CA GLN A 3 8.02 -21.89 -1.55
C GLN A 3 7.40 -20.75 -2.35
N ALA A 4 6.09 -20.84 -2.61
CA ALA A 4 5.36 -19.71 -3.16
C ALA A 4 5.54 -18.54 -2.19
N LEU A 5 6.01 -17.40 -2.70
CA LEU A 5 6.13 -16.19 -1.89
C LEU A 5 4.74 -15.80 -1.38
N PRO A 6 4.63 -15.26 -0.15
CA PRO A 6 3.36 -14.78 0.35
C PRO A 6 2.79 -13.72 -0.61
N PRO A 7 1.48 -13.76 -0.90
CA PRO A 7 0.84 -12.76 -1.76
C PRO A 7 1.01 -11.37 -1.15
N SER A 8 0.99 -10.34 -2.00
CA SER A 8 1.04 -8.96 -1.54
C SER A 8 -0.08 -8.68 -0.54
N PRO A 9 0.18 -8.00 0.58
CA PRO A 9 -0.87 -7.69 1.57
C PRO A 9 -1.92 -6.71 1.04
N VAL A 10 -1.63 -6.01 -0.06
CA VAL A 10 -2.47 -4.98 -0.67
C VAL A 10 -2.32 -5.00 -2.18
N ARG A 11 -3.31 -4.47 -2.88
CA ARG A 11 -3.35 -4.38 -4.34
C ARG A 11 -3.40 -2.91 -4.79
N PRO A 12 -2.97 -2.60 -6.02
CA PRO A 12 -3.26 -1.30 -6.62
C PRO A 12 -4.74 -0.95 -6.48
N HIS A 13 -5.02 0.33 -6.22
CA HIS A 13 -6.34 0.91 -5.93
C HIS A 13 -6.94 0.61 -4.56
N ASP A 14 -6.38 -0.29 -3.74
CA ASP A 14 -6.85 -0.45 -2.36
C ASP A 14 -6.63 0.87 -1.58
N GLN A 15 -7.65 1.33 -0.86
CA GLN A 15 -7.54 2.41 0.12
C GLN A 15 -7.09 1.81 1.44
N VAL A 16 -6.03 2.34 2.03
CA VAL A 16 -5.35 1.73 3.15
C VAL A 16 -4.97 2.72 4.24
N VAL A 17 -4.87 2.18 5.45
CA VAL A 17 -4.18 2.75 6.59
C VAL A 17 -2.95 1.87 6.86
N PHE A 18 -1.76 2.45 6.76
CA PHE A 18 -0.51 1.80 7.13
C PHE A 18 -0.03 2.32 8.48
N THR A 19 0.17 1.40 9.42
CA THR A 19 0.64 1.68 10.78
C THR A 19 2.04 1.07 10.96
N PRO A 20 3.10 1.89 11.05
CA PRO A 20 4.45 1.40 11.32
C PRO A 20 4.56 0.68 12.67
N HIS A 21 5.40 -0.36 12.77
CA HIS A 21 5.67 -1.06 14.03
C HIS A 21 6.44 -0.20 15.06
N GLY A 22 7.20 0.79 14.58
CA GLY A 22 8.01 1.68 15.40
C GLY A 22 7.40 3.07 15.60
N THR A 23 8.24 4.04 15.93
CA THR A 23 7.83 5.45 16.03
C THR A 23 7.76 6.06 14.63
N GLY A 24 6.58 6.01 14.02
CA GLY A 24 6.31 6.65 12.74
C GLY A 24 4.85 7.09 12.63
N ASP A 25 4.60 8.05 11.75
CA ASP A 25 3.24 8.53 11.51
C ASP A 25 2.43 7.49 10.75
N VAL A 26 1.16 7.35 11.11
CA VAL A 26 0.18 6.56 10.36
C VAL A 26 0.02 7.17 8.97
N ILE A 27 0.19 6.35 7.94
CA ILE A 27 0.05 6.76 6.54
C ILE A 27 -1.31 6.30 6.05
N ARG A 28 -2.11 7.23 5.53
CA ARG A 28 -3.42 6.94 4.93
C ARG A 28 -3.39 7.32 3.46
N GLY A 29 -4.03 6.54 2.60
CA GLY A 29 -4.11 6.85 1.18
C GLY A 29 -4.49 5.67 0.31
N THR A 30 -4.21 5.78 -0.98
CA THR A 30 -4.51 4.76 -1.98
C THR A 30 -3.24 4.11 -2.49
N VAL A 31 -3.21 2.79 -2.55
CA VAL A 31 -2.10 2.03 -3.12
C VAL A 31 -2.02 2.29 -4.63
N PHE A 32 -0.92 2.88 -5.07
CA PHE A 32 -0.63 3.02 -6.49
C PHE A 32 0.06 1.78 -7.05
N GLN A 33 1.02 1.24 -6.29
CA GLN A 33 1.84 0.13 -6.75
C GLN A 33 2.30 -0.71 -5.56
N SER A 34 2.35 -2.02 -5.74
CA SER A 34 2.96 -2.95 -4.80
C SER A 34 3.96 -3.83 -5.53
N LEU A 35 5.21 -3.82 -5.08
CA LEU A 35 6.34 -4.50 -5.73
C LEU A 35 7.05 -5.43 -4.75
N ASP A 36 7.28 -6.67 -5.16
CA ASP A 36 8.12 -7.60 -4.41
C ASP A 36 9.59 -7.14 -4.46
N THR A 37 10.23 -7.02 -3.30
CA THR A 37 11.64 -6.60 -3.18
C THR A 37 12.62 -7.76 -3.15
N SER A 38 12.17 -8.99 -3.41
CA SER A 38 12.87 -10.26 -3.17
C SER A 38 13.05 -10.55 -1.68
N GLY A 39 12.70 -11.77 -1.25
CA GLY A 39 12.72 -12.16 0.17
C GLY A 39 11.37 -12.09 0.90
N GLY A 40 10.26 -12.01 0.16
CA GLY A 40 8.90 -12.03 0.75
C GLY A 40 8.47 -10.70 1.34
N ASN A 41 9.12 -9.61 0.94
CA ASN A 41 8.82 -8.25 1.38
C ASN A 41 8.26 -7.44 0.20
N TRP A 42 7.29 -6.58 0.50
CA TRP A 42 6.62 -5.76 -0.49
C TRP A 42 6.93 -4.29 -0.25
N ARG A 43 7.44 -3.59 -1.27
CA ARG A 43 7.48 -2.12 -1.32
C ARG A 43 6.16 -1.63 -1.89
N VAL A 44 5.41 -0.91 -1.06
CA VAL A 44 4.10 -0.36 -1.42
C VAL A 44 4.22 1.15 -1.58
N ARG A 45 3.87 1.67 -2.75
CA ARG A 45 3.73 3.11 -2.99
C ARG A 45 2.28 3.52 -2.74
N ILE A 46 2.07 4.39 -1.77
CA ILE A 46 0.77 4.92 -1.36
C ILE A 46 0.71 6.40 -1.76
N VAL A 47 -0.28 6.80 -2.55
CA VAL A 47 -0.65 8.21 -2.77
C VAL A 47 -1.45 8.66 -1.56
N LEU A 48 -1.03 9.74 -0.92
CA LEU A 48 -1.56 10.16 0.38
C LEU A 48 -3.04 10.55 0.30
N ALA A 49 -3.78 10.36 1.39
CA ALA A 49 -5.18 10.77 1.46
C ALA A 49 -5.34 12.27 1.19
N GLY A 50 -6.29 12.63 0.32
CA GLY A 50 -6.52 14.01 -0.14
C GLY A 50 -5.71 14.43 -1.36
N GLU A 51 -4.71 13.64 -1.76
CA GLU A 51 -3.92 13.87 -2.96
C GLU A 51 -4.60 13.28 -4.21
N PRO A 52 -4.43 13.90 -5.40
CA PRO A 52 -5.01 13.40 -6.63
C PRO A 52 -4.37 12.06 -7.03
N PHE A 53 -5.14 10.98 -7.05
CA PHE A 53 -4.64 9.70 -7.54
C PHE A 53 -4.57 9.69 -9.09
N PRO A 54 -3.52 9.14 -9.73
CA PRO A 54 -2.33 8.52 -9.14
C PRO A 54 -1.11 9.46 -8.99
N HIS A 55 -1.26 10.76 -9.23
CA HIS A 55 -0.14 11.69 -9.46
C HIS A 55 0.28 12.54 -8.25
N GLY A 56 -0.52 12.59 -7.20
CA GLY A 56 -0.27 13.43 -6.04
C GLY A 56 0.84 12.90 -5.14
N LEU A 57 1.06 13.57 -4.00
CA LEU A 57 2.15 13.21 -3.09
C LEU A 57 2.02 11.75 -2.64
N SER A 58 3.14 11.03 -2.68
CA SER A 58 3.18 9.61 -2.35
C SER A 58 4.34 9.26 -1.42
N ARG A 59 4.18 8.16 -0.68
CA ARG A 59 5.20 7.56 0.17
C ARG A 59 5.39 6.09 -0.19
N ASN A 60 6.64 5.62 -0.11
CA ASN A 60 6.93 4.20 -0.15
C ASN A 60 6.99 3.68 1.29
N VAL A 61 6.35 2.55 1.54
CA VAL A 61 6.42 1.80 2.80
C VAL A 61 6.78 0.35 2.50
N TYR A 62 7.31 -0.37 3.49
CA TYR A 62 7.66 -1.78 3.35
C TYR A 62 6.80 -2.66 4.24
N SER A 63 6.34 -3.80 3.72
CA SER A 63 5.37 -4.67 4.41
C SER A 63 5.87 -5.29 5.71
N HIS A 64 7.18 -5.32 5.97
CA HIS A 64 7.73 -5.79 7.26
C HIS A 64 7.88 -4.66 8.30
N GLU A 65 7.74 -3.40 7.88
CA GLU A 65 7.91 -2.24 8.75
C GLU A 65 6.61 -1.83 9.44
N GLY A 66 5.47 -2.42 9.07
CA GLY A 66 4.17 -2.11 9.65
C GLY A 66 3.04 -3.00 9.12
N CYS A 67 1.82 -2.68 9.55
CA CYS A 67 0.60 -3.38 9.16
C CYS A 67 -0.25 -2.53 8.22
N PHE A 68 -0.94 -3.19 7.29
CA PHE A 68 -1.95 -2.57 6.44
C PHE A 68 -3.36 -2.94 6.93
N GLU A 69 -4.22 -1.93 6.99
CA GLU A 69 -5.67 -2.10 7.09
C GLU A 69 -6.29 -1.58 5.79
N ILE A 70 -7.07 -2.41 5.11
CA ILE A 70 -7.79 -2.03 3.89
C ILE A 70 -9.14 -1.45 4.31
N THR A 71 -9.38 -0.20 3.96
CA THR A 71 -10.59 0.54 4.31
C THR A 71 -11.57 0.66 3.14
N GLY A 72 -11.14 0.32 1.92
CA GLY A 72 -11.93 0.43 0.70
C GLY A 72 -11.08 0.18 -0.55
N ALA A 73 -11.62 0.51 -1.73
CA ALA A 73 -10.90 0.48 -2.99
C ALA A 73 -11.43 1.55 -3.94
N LEU A 74 -10.57 2.02 -4.85
CA LEU A 74 -10.98 2.83 -5.99
C LEU A 74 -11.34 1.93 -7.19
N ASP A 75 -12.31 2.36 -7.99
CA ASP A 75 -12.60 1.81 -9.29
C ASP A 75 -11.53 2.24 -10.33
N VAL A 76 -11.73 1.83 -11.58
CA VAL A 76 -10.82 2.16 -12.69
C VAL A 76 -10.78 3.66 -13.03
N ASN A 77 -11.77 4.44 -12.56
CA ASN A 77 -11.86 5.89 -12.75
C ASN A 77 -11.29 6.67 -11.55
N GLY A 78 -10.80 5.98 -10.51
CA GLY A 78 -10.32 6.61 -9.29
C GLY A 78 -11.42 7.08 -8.35
N LEU A 79 -12.66 6.58 -8.50
CA LEU A 79 -13.79 6.84 -7.62
C LEU A 79 -13.93 5.70 -6.60
N PRO A 80 -14.50 5.93 -5.41
CA PRO A 80 -14.81 4.84 -4.48
C PRO A 80 -15.67 3.76 -5.17
N ALA A 81 -15.22 2.51 -5.11
CA ALA A 81 -15.89 1.34 -5.68
C ALA A 81 -17.05 0.83 -4.81
#